data_AF-A0A024WGU7-F1
#
_entry.id   AF-A0A024WGU7-F1
#
_cell.length_a   1.000
_cell.length_b   1.000
_cell.length_c   1.000
_cell.angle_alpha   90.00
_cell.angle_beta   90.00
_cell.angle_gamma   90.00
#
_symmetry.space_group_name_H-M   'P 1'
#
loop_
_entity.id
_entity.type
_entity.pdbx_description
1 polymer ?
#
loop_
_entity_poly.entity_id
_entity_poly.type
_entity_poly.pdbx_seq_one_letter_code
_entity_poly.pdbx_strand_id
1 'polypeptide(L)'
;MNILKRSNFLYIYNSINTINEENEEIKKQLENTKRLNDIEIKNKDIHIKELKCQINSLKDAVEDIRTKNKRLQIAAEVNVKSADEYLQKKMNEMEFMQNEIGIKMEENKNLREKIQKTTEECYKKSKVLNELEIEKNSLEKKMKDIMLTLEEACSDPERLTLINYNTNERYQKIVLNNKNLKKEINKMNERFYELEDRYKEKIKTIKEIVEIGDIFDYLHKLILLCQTKIKYYEQAYKYNEEEEKEIINSIQYMIKETKISEAHARICYITHRSKILEERLTYYTTHKIPSDYFYFACTTLRRLGWIFGEIEILSSLNHNQNNVYSIYSYVDNMNVIPMREQIFFNEGLEGRNNYKIVNDVDIYTIPRKMCPYQQMQLCENKYNYIKIKLNDLKKDFNIFKKKTKPQNASIISDLQWADMKKNAYQRLERNILLIEKKVEDEDDLQVHEMY
;
A
#
# COMPACT_ATOMS: atom_id res chain seq x y z
N MET A 1 -47.57 -4.26 -127.42
CA MET A 1 -47.45 -3.28 -126.32
C MET A 1 -48.40 -3.52 -125.12
N ASN A 2 -49.51 -4.25 -125.26
CA ASN A 2 -50.51 -4.45 -124.16
C ASN A 2 -50.26 -5.65 -123.22
N ILE A 3 -49.33 -6.56 -123.51
CA ILE A 3 -49.06 -7.75 -122.67
C ILE A 3 -48.05 -7.44 -121.54
N LEU A 4 -47.03 -6.62 -121.81
CA LEU A 4 -46.05 -6.16 -120.80
C LEU A 4 -46.67 -5.23 -119.73
N LYS A 5 -47.64 -4.39 -120.09
CA LYS A 5 -48.33 -3.51 -119.12
C LYS A 5 -49.24 -4.29 -118.17
N ARG A 6 -49.80 -5.43 -118.59
CA ARG A 6 -50.72 -6.25 -117.77
C ARG A 6 -49.95 -7.15 -116.79
N SER A 7 -48.77 -7.64 -117.17
CA SER A 7 -47.87 -8.43 -116.31
C SER A 7 -47.26 -7.59 -115.18
N ASN A 8 -46.78 -6.38 -115.47
CA ASN A 8 -46.22 -5.49 -114.44
C ASN A 8 -47.27 -5.02 -113.42
N PHE A 9 -48.52 -4.79 -113.86
CA PHE A 9 -49.60 -4.39 -112.96
C PHE A 9 -50.05 -5.54 -112.04
N LEU A 10 -50.08 -6.78 -112.54
CA LEU A 10 -50.40 -7.96 -111.74
C LEU A 10 -49.31 -8.27 -110.70
N TYR A 11 -48.03 -8.07 -111.05
CA TYR A 11 -46.92 -8.21 -110.11
C TYR A 11 -47.00 -7.17 -108.99
N ILE A 12 -47.22 -5.89 -109.32
CA ILE A 12 -47.40 -4.82 -108.32
C ILE A 12 -48.63 -5.08 -107.44
N TYR A 13 -49.74 -5.53 -108.02
CA TYR A 13 -50.96 -5.85 -107.27
C TYR A 13 -50.74 -7.02 -106.30
N ASN A 14 -50.07 -8.09 -106.74
CA ASN A 14 -49.72 -9.22 -105.87
C ASN A 14 -48.74 -8.79 -104.77
N SER A 15 -47.73 -7.98 -105.09
CA SER A 15 -46.79 -7.44 -104.10
C SER A 15 -47.49 -6.57 -103.05
N ILE A 16 -48.44 -5.72 -103.46
CA ILE A 16 -49.25 -4.91 -102.53
C ILE A 16 -50.11 -5.80 -101.63
N ASN A 17 -50.71 -6.86 -102.17
CA ASN A 17 -51.50 -7.79 -101.36
C ASN A 17 -50.64 -8.55 -100.35
N THR A 18 -49.47 -9.06 -100.75
CA THR A 18 -48.52 -9.67 -99.79
C THR A 18 -48.06 -8.68 -98.72
N ILE A 19 -47.78 -7.41 -99.07
CA ILE A 19 -47.40 -6.39 -98.09
C ILE A 19 -48.56 -6.08 -97.13
N ASN A 20 -49.80 -6.08 -97.61
CA ASN A 20 -50.98 -5.89 -96.76
C ASN A 20 -51.20 -7.08 -95.83
N GLU A 21 -51.02 -8.30 -96.31
CA GLU A 21 -51.07 -9.52 -95.49
C GLU A 21 -49.97 -9.53 -94.42
N GLU A 22 -48.74 -9.19 -94.79
CA GLU A 22 -47.60 -9.05 -93.87
C GLU A 22 -47.87 -7.94 -92.82
N ASN A 23 -48.44 -6.81 -93.22
CA ASN A 23 -48.80 -5.73 -92.28
C ASN A 23 -49.91 -6.14 -91.31
N GLU A 24 -50.93 -6.88 -91.76
CA GLU A 24 -51.97 -7.41 -90.88
C GLU A 24 -51.43 -8.50 -89.94
N GLU A 25 -50.46 -9.30 -90.39
CA GLU A 25 -49.77 -10.27 -89.55
C GLU A 25 -48.87 -9.60 -88.50
N ILE A 26 -48.13 -8.54 -88.88
CA ILE A 26 -47.35 -7.71 -87.96
C ILE A 26 -48.26 -7.05 -86.92
N LYS A 27 -49.43 -6.53 -87.31
CA LYS A 27 -50.40 -5.97 -86.36
C LYS A 27 -50.88 -7.02 -85.35
N LYS A 28 -51.21 -8.24 -85.81
CA LYS A 28 -51.59 -9.34 -84.92
C LYS A 28 -50.45 -9.75 -83.98
N GLN A 29 -49.21 -9.79 -84.45
CA GLN A 29 -48.04 -10.06 -83.61
C GLN A 29 -47.81 -8.95 -82.58
N LEU A 30 -47.99 -7.68 -82.97
CA LEU A 30 -47.91 -6.54 -82.05
C LEU A 30 -49.01 -6.59 -80.99
N GLU A 31 -50.22 -7.00 -81.36
CA GLU A 31 -51.33 -7.15 -80.40
C GLU A 31 -51.09 -8.32 -79.43
N ASN A 32 -50.55 -9.43 -79.92
CA ASN A 32 -50.18 -10.58 -79.09
C ASN A 32 -49.04 -10.25 -78.12
N THR A 33 -48.02 -9.52 -78.56
CA THR A 33 -46.91 -9.08 -77.68
C THR A 33 -47.38 -8.12 -76.59
N LYS A 34 -48.31 -7.21 -76.91
CA LYS A 34 -48.96 -6.36 -75.88
C LYS A 34 -49.73 -7.21 -74.86
N ARG A 35 -50.53 -8.17 -75.30
CA ARG A 35 -51.26 -9.08 -74.40
C ARG A 35 -50.32 -9.91 -73.53
N LEU A 36 -49.19 -10.37 -74.06
CA LEU A 36 -48.19 -11.13 -73.32
C LEU A 36 -47.54 -10.29 -72.22
N ASN A 37 -47.17 -9.04 -72.54
CA ASN A 37 -46.64 -8.09 -71.57
C ASN A 37 -47.65 -7.77 -70.46
N ASP A 38 -48.94 -7.58 -70.80
CA ASP A 38 -49.99 -7.34 -69.81
C ASP A 38 -50.17 -8.53 -68.84
N ILE A 39 -50.03 -9.77 -69.34
CA ILE A 39 -50.06 -10.97 -68.52
C ILE A 39 -48.82 -11.03 -67.62
N GLU A 40 -47.64 -10.71 -68.13
CA GLU A 40 -46.41 -10.72 -67.35
C GLU A 40 -46.43 -9.67 -66.22
N ILE A 41 -46.97 -8.48 -66.49
CA ILE A 41 -47.19 -7.44 -65.47
C ILE A 41 -48.15 -7.94 -64.39
N LYS A 42 -49.28 -8.55 -64.78
CA LYS A 42 -50.24 -9.14 -63.82
C LYS A 42 -49.62 -10.26 -62.98
N ASN A 43 -48.78 -11.11 -63.57
CA ASN A 43 -48.07 -12.16 -62.84
C ASN A 43 -47.07 -11.58 -61.83
N LYS A 44 -46.32 -10.54 -62.21
CA LYS A 44 -45.43 -9.82 -61.29
C LYS A 44 -46.22 -9.17 -60.15
N ASP A 45 -47.39 -8.59 -60.42
CA ASP A 45 -48.25 -8.00 -59.39
C ASP A 45 -48.80 -9.04 -58.41
N ILE A 46 -49.18 -10.24 -58.88
CA ILE A 46 -49.61 -11.34 -58.02
C ILE A 46 -48.44 -11.77 -57.12
N HIS A 47 -47.25 -11.95 -57.69
CA HIS A 47 -46.07 -12.35 -56.91
C HIS A 47 -45.70 -11.30 -55.86
N ILE A 48 -45.80 -10.01 -56.19
CA ILE A 48 -45.59 -8.91 -55.23
C ILE A 48 -46.62 -8.97 -54.09
N LYS A 49 -47.89 -9.29 -54.38
CA LYS A 49 -48.92 -9.44 -53.34
C LYS A 49 -48.64 -10.63 -52.43
N GLU A 50 -48.23 -11.78 -52.98
CA GLU A 50 -47.84 -12.96 -52.20
C GLU A 50 -46.66 -12.66 -51.27
N LEU A 51 -45.62 -12.01 -51.79
CA LEU A 51 -44.46 -11.59 -50.99
C LEU A 51 -44.86 -10.61 -49.88
N LYS A 52 -45.78 -9.67 -50.15
CA LYS A 52 -46.32 -8.76 -49.11
C LYS A 52 -47.07 -9.52 -48.02
N CYS A 53 -47.88 -10.52 -48.38
CA CYS A 53 -48.56 -11.37 -47.42
C CYS A 53 -47.57 -12.16 -46.55
N GLN A 54 -46.52 -12.74 -47.15
CA GLN A 54 -45.46 -13.43 -46.40
C GLN A 54 -44.71 -12.48 -45.46
N ILE A 55 -44.37 -11.28 -45.92
CA ILE A 55 -43.71 -10.26 -45.09
C ILE A 55 -44.58 -9.90 -43.89
N ASN A 56 -45.88 -9.71 -44.07
CA ASN A 56 -46.78 -9.40 -42.95
C ASN A 56 -46.89 -10.57 -41.96
N SER A 57 -47.04 -11.80 -42.45
CA SER A 57 -47.06 -12.99 -41.59
C SER A 57 -45.76 -13.15 -40.78
N LEU A 58 -44.61 -12.88 -41.40
CA LEU A 58 -43.32 -12.89 -40.72
C LEU A 58 -43.20 -11.77 -39.67
N LYS A 59 -43.74 -10.58 -39.94
CA LYS A 59 -43.79 -9.49 -38.95
C LYS A 59 -44.61 -9.87 -37.73
N ASP A 60 -45.78 -10.48 -37.93
CA ASP A 60 -46.63 -10.95 -36.85
C ASP A 60 -45.91 -12.03 -36.01
N ALA A 61 -45.25 -12.98 -36.68
CA ALA A 61 -44.46 -14.01 -36.00
C ALA A 61 -43.28 -13.44 -35.18
N VAL A 62 -42.60 -12.41 -35.69
CA VAL A 62 -41.52 -11.71 -34.96
C VAL A 62 -42.06 -11.02 -33.71
N GLU A 63 -43.23 -10.37 -33.82
CA GLU A 63 -43.83 -9.70 -32.67
C GLU A 63 -44.33 -10.69 -31.61
N ASP A 64 -44.87 -11.83 -32.01
CA ASP A 64 -45.22 -12.94 -31.11
C ASP A 64 -43.99 -13.50 -30.38
N ILE A 65 -42.85 -13.65 -31.08
CA ILE A 65 -41.59 -14.09 -30.45
C ILE A 65 -41.10 -13.02 -29.45
N ARG A 66 -41.16 -11.74 -29.81
CA ARG A 66 -40.77 -10.64 -28.90
C ARG A 66 -41.61 -10.60 -27.65
N THR A 67 -42.93 -10.77 -27.74
CA THR A 67 -43.82 -10.79 -26.58
C THR A 67 -43.57 -12.01 -25.71
N LYS A 68 -43.34 -13.20 -26.29
CA LYS A 68 -42.92 -14.41 -25.54
C LYS A 68 -41.60 -14.21 -24.82
N ASN A 69 -40.59 -13.63 -25.48
CA ASN A 69 -39.29 -13.34 -24.85
C ASN A 69 -39.43 -12.36 -23.68
N LYS A 70 -40.22 -11.29 -23.82
CA LYS A 70 -40.50 -10.36 -22.70
C LYS A 70 -41.16 -11.08 -21.51
N ARG A 71 -42.14 -11.96 -21.76
CA ARG A 71 -42.78 -12.74 -20.69
C ARG A 71 -41.80 -13.69 -19.99
N LEU A 72 -40.95 -14.38 -20.75
CA LEU A 72 -39.91 -15.24 -20.21
C LEU A 72 -38.91 -14.47 -19.35
N GLN A 73 -38.49 -13.28 -19.79
CA GLN A 73 -37.60 -12.42 -19.03
C GLN A 73 -38.24 -11.98 -17.71
N ILE A 74 -39.50 -11.52 -17.73
CA ILE A 74 -40.22 -11.14 -16.50
C ILE A 74 -40.35 -12.34 -15.55
N ALA A 75 -40.69 -13.53 -16.06
CA ALA A 75 -40.78 -14.74 -15.24
C ALA A 75 -39.44 -15.12 -14.62
N ALA A 76 -38.33 -15.01 -15.38
CA ALA A 76 -36.99 -15.25 -14.87
C ALA A 76 -36.62 -14.25 -13.76
N GLU A 77 -36.89 -12.96 -13.95
CA GLU A 77 -36.62 -11.92 -12.95
C GLU A 77 -37.41 -12.14 -11.65
N VAL A 78 -38.68 -12.54 -11.74
CA VAL A 78 -39.50 -12.87 -10.55
C VAL A 78 -38.98 -14.12 -9.84
N ASN A 79 -38.57 -15.15 -10.59
CA ASN A 79 -37.99 -16.36 -10.00
C ASN A 79 -36.65 -16.08 -9.30
N VAL A 80 -35.79 -15.25 -9.89
CA VAL A 80 -34.52 -14.84 -9.25
C VAL A 80 -34.81 -14.08 -7.96
N LYS A 81 -35.70 -13.08 -7.99
CA LYS A 81 -36.05 -12.30 -6.79
C LYS A 81 -36.64 -13.15 -5.67
N SER A 82 -37.55 -14.06 -6.00
CA SER A 82 -38.15 -14.96 -4.99
C SER A 82 -37.14 -15.96 -4.42
N ALA A 83 -36.20 -16.45 -5.24
CA ALA A 83 -35.10 -17.28 -4.76
C ALA A 83 -34.15 -16.50 -3.84
N ASP A 84 -33.80 -15.26 -4.19
CA ASP A 84 -32.97 -14.38 -3.38
C ASP A 84 -33.65 -14.05 -2.04
N GLU A 85 -34.95 -13.73 -2.04
CA GLU A 85 -35.72 -13.49 -0.82
C GLU A 85 -35.76 -14.74 0.09
N TYR A 86 -35.91 -15.93 -0.50
CA TYR A 86 -35.87 -17.19 0.24
C TYR A 86 -34.49 -17.44 0.86
N LEU A 87 -33.42 -17.22 0.10
CA LEU A 87 -32.04 -17.36 0.58
C LEU A 87 -31.75 -16.36 1.71
N GLN A 88 -32.15 -15.10 1.55
CA GLN A 88 -31.98 -14.08 2.58
C GLN A 88 -32.70 -14.47 3.88
N LYS A 89 -33.94 -14.97 3.78
CA LYS A 89 -34.67 -15.47 4.95
C LYS A 89 -33.94 -16.62 5.64
N LYS A 90 -33.37 -17.55 4.86
CA LYS A 90 -32.59 -18.67 5.41
C LYS A 90 -31.26 -18.25 6.02
N MET A 91 -30.58 -17.27 5.45
CA MET A 91 -29.38 -16.68 6.06
C MET A 91 -29.70 -16.04 7.40
N ASN A 92 -30.78 -15.25 7.48
CA ASN A 92 -31.20 -14.61 8.74
C ASN A 92 -31.60 -15.65 9.81
N GLU A 93 -32.31 -16.72 9.44
CA GLU A 93 -32.64 -17.83 10.35
C GLU A 93 -31.37 -18.53 10.86
N MET A 94 -30.38 -18.75 9.98
CA MET A 94 -29.10 -19.38 10.34
C MET A 94 -28.26 -18.50 11.27
N GLU A 95 -28.20 -17.20 11.00
CA GLU A 95 -27.51 -16.22 11.85
C GLU A 95 -28.14 -16.14 13.24
N PHE A 96 -29.48 -16.15 13.32
CA PHE A 96 -30.19 -16.21 14.59
C PHE A 96 -29.82 -17.47 15.38
N MET A 97 -29.86 -18.66 14.76
CA MET A 97 -29.48 -19.91 15.41
C MET A 97 -28.01 -19.91 15.86
N GLN A 98 -27.11 -19.37 15.04
CA GLN A 98 -25.69 -19.26 15.38
C GLN A 98 -25.46 -18.38 16.61
N ASN A 99 -26.15 -17.24 16.69
CA ASN A 99 -26.09 -16.36 17.85
C ASN A 99 -26.64 -17.03 19.11
N GLU A 100 -27.78 -17.71 19.01
CA GLU A 100 -28.39 -18.42 20.14
C GLU A 100 -27.48 -19.55 20.65
N ILE A 101 -26.88 -20.34 19.75
CA ILE A 101 -25.88 -21.37 20.10
C ILE A 101 -24.66 -20.73 20.78
N GLY A 102 -24.17 -19.60 20.27
CA GLY A 102 -23.06 -18.85 20.86
C GLY A 102 -23.35 -18.45 22.32
N ILE A 103 -24.53 -17.89 22.58
CA ILE A 103 -24.97 -17.53 23.93
C ILE A 103 -25.06 -18.77 24.82
N LYS A 104 -25.64 -19.88 24.34
CA LYS A 104 -25.75 -21.12 25.12
C LYS A 104 -24.41 -21.78 25.40
N MET A 105 -23.44 -21.69 24.49
CA MET A 105 -22.09 -22.18 24.74
C MET A 105 -21.38 -21.36 25.82
N GLU A 106 -21.53 -20.04 25.80
CA GLU A 106 -20.94 -19.15 26.80
C GLU A 106 -21.60 -19.34 28.18
N GLU A 107 -22.92 -19.46 28.26
CA GLU A 107 -23.64 -19.82 29.49
C GLU A 107 -23.13 -21.15 30.06
N ASN A 108 -22.94 -22.18 29.22
CA ASN A 108 -22.42 -23.49 29.64
C ASN A 108 -20.99 -23.41 30.16
N LYS A 109 -20.13 -22.63 29.49
CA LYS A 109 -18.75 -22.42 29.94
C LYS A 109 -18.72 -21.77 31.32
N ASN A 110 -19.50 -20.71 31.52
CA ASN A 110 -19.63 -20.02 32.80
C ASN A 110 -20.17 -20.94 33.90
N LEU A 111 -21.14 -21.81 33.60
CA LEU A 111 -21.65 -22.80 34.55
C LEU A 111 -20.58 -23.83 34.93
N ARG A 112 -19.80 -24.33 33.96
CA ARG A 112 -18.70 -25.27 34.23
C ARG A 112 -17.63 -24.66 35.14
N GLU A 113 -17.25 -23.41 34.89
CA GLU A 113 -16.28 -22.70 35.75
C GLU A 113 -16.81 -22.48 37.17
N LYS A 114 -18.10 -22.12 37.31
CA LYS A 114 -18.74 -22.00 38.63
C LYS A 114 -18.76 -23.34 39.36
N ILE A 115 -19.15 -24.42 38.68
CA ILE A 115 -19.15 -25.77 39.27
C ILE A 115 -17.74 -26.14 39.73
N GLN A 116 -16.71 -25.90 38.91
CA GLN A 116 -15.33 -26.18 39.28
C GLN A 116 -14.91 -25.41 40.54
N LYS A 117 -15.11 -24.09 40.56
CA LYS A 117 -14.77 -23.24 41.72
C LYS A 117 -15.49 -23.69 42.99
N THR A 118 -16.80 -23.93 42.92
CA THR A 118 -17.59 -24.41 44.06
C THR A 118 -17.12 -25.80 44.52
N THR A 119 -16.76 -26.68 43.60
CA THR A 119 -16.25 -28.02 43.93
C THR A 119 -14.90 -27.92 44.66
N GLU A 120 -13.98 -27.09 44.18
CA GLU A 120 -12.69 -26.84 44.84
C GLU A 120 -12.86 -26.22 46.23
N GLU A 121 -13.77 -25.27 46.39
CA GLU A 121 -14.12 -24.68 47.70
C GLU A 121 -14.72 -25.71 48.66
N CYS A 122 -15.61 -26.58 48.18
CA CYS A 122 -16.15 -27.67 48.97
C CYS A 122 -15.07 -28.66 49.42
N TYR A 123 -14.13 -29.02 48.54
CA TYR A 123 -12.98 -29.86 48.90
C TYR A 123 -12.10 -29.20 49.97
N LYS A 124 -11.80 -27.89 49.83
CA LYS A 124 -11.05 -27.13 50.84
C LYS A 124 -11.78 -27.10 52.18
N LYS A 125 -13.08 -26.78 52.17
CA LYS A 125 -13.90 -26.76 53.40
C LYS A 125 -14.01 -28.13 54.06
N SER A 126 -14.19 -29.20 53.28
CA SER A 126 -14.24 -30.57 53.80
C SER A 126 -12.92 -30.97 54.45
N LYS A 127 -11.78 -30.62 53.85
CA LYS A 127 -10.46 -30.86 54.44
C LYS A 127 -10.29 -30.12 55.78
N VAL A 128 -10.65 -28.84 55.82
CA VAL A 128 -10.61 -28.02 57.05
C VAL A 128 -11.53 -28.59 58.12
N LEU A 129 -12.74 -29.03 57.77
CA LEU A 129 -13.67 -29.67 58.71
C LEU A 129 -13.07 -30.94 59.32
N ASN A 130 -12.46 -31.80 58.51
CA ASN A 130 -11.80 -33.01 59.00
C ASN A 130 -10.61 -32.69 59.91
N GLU A 131 -9.80 -31.69 59.57
CA GLU A 131 -8.69 -31.22 60.41
C GLU A 131 -9.20 -30.69 61.76
N LEU A 132 -10.26 -29.87 61.75
CA LEU A 132 -10.90 -29.34 62.95
C LEU A 132 -11.53 -30.45 63.81
N GLU A 133 -12.10 -31.49 63.20
CA GLU A 133 -12.67 -32.63 63.94
C GLU A 133 -11.59 -33.47 64.61
N ILE A 134 -10.45 -33.70 63.94
CA ILE A 134 -9.27 -34.33 64.53
C ILE A 134 -8.73 -33.48 65.69
N GLU A 135 -8.61 -32.17 65.50
CA GLU A 135 -8.13 -31.24 66.53
C GLU A 135 -9.08 -31.19 67.72
N LYS A 136 -10.40 -31.12 67.49
CA LYS A 136 -11.42 -31.19 68.53
C LYS A 136 -11.28 -32.46 69.36
N ASN A 137 -11.19 -33.62 68.72
CA ASN A 137 -11.01 -34.89 69.42
C ASN A 137 -9.71 -34.93 70.25
N SER A 138 -8.64 -34.35 69.72
CA SER A 138 -7.35 -34.21 70.42
C SER A 138 -7.45 -33.28 71.64
N LEU A 139 -8.13 -32.14 71.49
CA LEU A 139 -8.34 -31.16 72.55
C LEU A 139 -9.27 -31.68 73.64
N GLU A 140 -10.36 -32.38 73.29
CA GLU A 140 -11.24 -33.03 74.27
C GLU A 140 -10.48 -34.07 75.11
N LYS A 141 -9.60 -34.85 74.48
CA LYS A 141 -8.75 -35.79 75.19
C LYS A 141 -7.79 -35.08 76.14
N LYS A 142 -7.09 -34.05 75.66
CA LYS A 142 -6.18 -33.22 76.49
C LYS A 142 -6.92 -32.53 77.63
N MET A 143 -8.15 -32.06 77.40
CA MET A 143 -8.97 -31.41 78.42
C MET A 143 -9.37 -32.40 79.51
N LYS A 144 -9.78 -33.62 79.16
CA LYS A 144 -10.04 -34.68 80.13
C LYS A 144 -8.79 -35.03 80.95
N ASP A 145 -7.64 -35.17 80.28
CA ASP A 145 -6.36 -35.43 80.95
C ASP A 145 -5.99 -34.28 81.90
N ILE A 146 -6.15 -33.01 81.46
CA ILE A 146 -5.86 -31.84 82.29
C ILE A 146 -6.80 -31.76 83.49
N MET A 147 -8.11 -31.99 83.32
CA MET A 147 -9.07 -32.02 84.43
C MET A 147 -8.73 -33.09 85.46
N LEU A 148 -8.39 -34.31 85.01
CA LEU A 148 -7.89 -35.38 85.88
C LEU A 148 -6.63 -34.95 86.64
N THR A 149 -5.64 -34.37 85.95
CA THR A 149 -4.41 -33.90 86.60
C THR A 149 -4.61 -32.70 87.53
N LEU A 150 -5.61 -31.84 87.28
CA LEU A 150 -5.95 -30.71 88.15
C LEU A 150 -6.69 -31.17 89.41
N GLU A 151 -7.63 -32.10 89.28
CA GLU A 151 -8.29 -32.75 90.42
C GLU A 151 -7.27 -33.50 91.31
N GLU A 152 -6.29 -34.16 90.68
CA GLU A 152 -5.17 -34.82 91.36
C GLU A 152 -4.11 -33.84 91.92
N ALA A 153 -3.96 -32.64 91.35
CA ALA A 153 -2.98 -31.64 91.83
C ALA A 153 -3.55 -30.74 92.94
N CYS A 154 -4.87 -30.56 93.01
CA CYS A 154 -5.54 -29.89 94.13
C CYS A 154 -5.44 -30.67 95.44
N SER A 155 -5.08 -31.95 95.39
CA SER A 155 -4.90 -32.83 96.56
C SER A 155 -3.46 -32.88 97.08
N ASP A 156 -2.46 -32.32 96.37
CA ASP A 156 -1.03 -32.42 96.76
C ASP A 156 -0.16 -31.20 96.34
N PRO A 157 0.34 -30.36 97.28
CA PRO A 157 1.05 -29.11 96.99
C PRO A 157 2.35 -29.25 96.19
N GLU A 158 3.08 -30.37 96.32
CA GLU A 158 4.34 -30.62 95.59
C GLU A 158 4.13 -30.85 94.08
N ARG A 159 2.91 -31.21 93.67
CA ARG A 159 2.59 -31.42 92.25
C ARG A 159 2.30 -30.11 91.54
N LEU A 160 1.81 -29.11 92.28
CA LEU A 160 1.52 -27.76 91.77
C LEU A 160 2.81 -26.99 91.45
N THR A 161 3.88 -27.20 92.23
CA THR A 161 5.22 -26.69 91.91
C THR A 161 5.81 -27.36 90.67
N LEU A 162 5.59 -28.66 90.47
CA LEU A 162 6.00 -29.38 89.25
C LEU A 162 5.22 -28.90 88.00
N ILE A 163 3.92 -28.63 88.12
CA ILE A 163 3.12 -28.03 87.04
C ILE A 163 3.66 -26.64 86.69
N ASN A 164 3.94 -25.80 87.69
CA ASN A 164 4.53 -24.47 87.47
C ASN A 164 5.93 -24.53 86.84
N TYR A 165 6.74 -25.53 87.19
CA TYR A 165 8.02 -25.77 86.54
C TYR A 165 7.84 -26.13 85.06
N ASN A 166 6.93 -27.07 84.76
CA ASN A 166 6.64 -27.51 83.39
C ASN A 166 6.01 -26.41 82.52
N THR A 167 5.13 -25.58 83.08
CA THR A 167 4.57 -24.43 82.36
C THR A 167 5.63 -23.38 82.08
N ASN A 168 6.55 -23.13 83.03
CA ASN A 168 7.67 -22.21 82.83
C ASN A 168 8.66 -22.74 81.77
N GLU A 169 8.96 -24.04 81.75
CA GLU A 169 9.79 -24.66 80.70
C GLU A 169 9.13 -24.54 79.31
N ARG A 170 7.82 -24.77 79.21
CA ARG A 170 7.05 -24.56 77.97
C ARG A 170 7.07 -23.09 77.55
N TYR A 171 6.92 -22.16 78.48
CA TYR A 171 7.02 -20.72 78.21
C TYR A 171 8.39 -20.36 77.65
N GLN A 172 9.47 -20.90 78.23
CA GLN A 172 10.83 -20.68 77.72
C GLN A 172 11.01 -21.22 76.30
N LYS A 173 10.46 -22.41 75.99
CA LYS A 173 10.45 -22.95 74.61
C LYS A 173 9.70 -22.06 73.63
N ILE A 174 8.54 -21.53 74.03
CA ILE A 174 7.75 -20.60 73.20
C ILE A 174 8.51 -19.28 72.97
N VAL A 175 9.18 -18.74 73.99
CA VAL A 175 10.01 -17.53 73.86
C VAL A 175 11.19 -17.77 72.91
N LEU A 176 11.83 -18.94 72.99
CA LEU A 176 12.92 -19.32 72.08
C LEU A 176 12.40 -19.43 70.63
N ASN A 177 11.27 -20.09 70.43
CA ASN A 177 10.64 -20.21 69.10
C ASN A 177 10.25 -18.85 68.53
N ASN A 178 9.67 -17.96 69.34
CA ASN A 178 9.37 -16.59 68.92
C ASN A 178 10.63 -15.80 68.53
N LYS A 179 11.75 -15.99 69.24
CA LYS A 179 13.03 -15.40 68.85
C LYS A 179 13.54 -15.96 67.52
N ASN A 180 13.37 -17.26 67.27
CA ASN A 180 13.75 -17.89 66.01
C ASN A 180 12.89 -17.40 64.85
N LEU A 181 11.56 -17.35 65.04
CA LEU A 181 10.63 -16.80 64.04
C LEU A 181 10.93 -15.34 63.71
N LYS A 182 11.25 -14.50 64.71
CA LYS A 182 11.68 -13.12 64.45
C LYS A 182 12.96 -13.05 63.61
N LYS A 183 13.93 -13.96 63.82
CA LYS A 183 15.13 -14.05 62.99
C LYS A 183 14.80 -14.47 61.56
N GLU A 184 13.88 -15.41 61.37
CA GLU A 184 13.44 -15.85 60.04
C GLU A 184 12.70 -14.73 59.30
N ILE A 185 11.82 -13.99 59.99
CA ILE A 185 11.13 -12.82 59.43
C ILE A 185 12.14 -11.76 59.00
N ASN A 186 13.15 -11.46 59.82
CA ASN A 186 14.19 -10.49 59.45
C ASN A 186 14.98 -10.94 58.20
N LYS A 187 15.37 -12.21 58.13
CA LYS A 187 16.04 -12.78 56.94
C LYS A 187 15.15 -12.72 55.70
N MET A 188 13.84 -12.94 55.86
CA MET A 188 12.88 -12.84 54.76
C MET A 188 12.72 -11.40 54.29
N ASN A 189 12.70 -10.43 55.20
CA ASN A 189 12.65 -9.01 54.87
C ASN A 189 13.94 -8.55 54.16
N GLU A 190 15.11 -8.98 54.63
CA GLU A 190 16.39 -8.72 53.94
C GLU A 190 16.35 -9.24 52.50
N ARG A 191 15.93 -10.50 52.30
CA ARG A 191 15.75 -11.08 50.97
C ARG A 191 14.75 -10.32 50.11
N PHE A 192 13.66 -9.82 50.70
CA PHE A 192 12.65 -9.03 49.99
C PHE A 192 13.26 -7.74 49.45
N TYR A 193 13.98 -6.98 50.28
CA TYR A 193 14.62 -5.74 49.85
C TYR A 193 15.74 -5.99 48.81
N GLU A 194 16.54 -7.04 48.96
CA GLU A 194 17.51 -7.45 47.93
C GLU A 194 16.84 -7.82 46.59
N LEU A 195 15.63 -8.39 46.63
CA LEU A 195 14.86 -8.72 45.43
C LEU A 195 14.29 -7.43 44.80
N GLU A 196 13.76 -6.52 45.62
CA GLU A 196 13.23 -5.23 45.20
C GLU A 196 14.29 -4.38 44.50
N ASP A 197 15.49 -4.28 45.06
CA ASP A 197 16.59 -3.52 44.47
C ASP A 197 17.05 -4.11 43.14
N ARG A 198 17.15 -5.45 43.05
CA ARG A 198 17.43 -6.12 41.76
C ARG A 198 16.37 -5.84 40.69
N TYR A 199 15.09 -5.76 41.07
CA TYR A 199 14.04 -5.41 40.11
C TYR A 199 14.10 -3.94 39.70
N LYS A 200 14.41 -3.02 40.62
CA LYS A 200 14.63 -1.60 40.29
C LYS A 200 15.77 -1.44 39.29
N GLU A 201 16.88 -2.17 39.48
CA GLU A 201 18.00 -2.19 38.54
C GLU A 201 17.58 -2.74 37.17
N LYS A 202 16.86 -3.86 37.12
CA LYS A 202 16.33 -4.41 35.84
C LYS A 202 15.41 -3.44 35.12
N ILE A 203 14.52 -2.75 35.83
CA ILE A 203 13.62 -1.74 35.25
C ILE A 203 14.43 -0.57 34.68
N LYS A 204 15.49 -0.15 35.36
CA LYS A 204 16.42 0.88 34.85
C LYS A 204 17.08 0.43 33.56
N THR A 205 17.61 -0.80 33.51
CA THR A 205 18.21 -1.37 32.28
C THR A 205 17.19 -1.47 31.14
N ILE A 206 15.95 -1.87 31.43
CA ILE A 206 14.87 -1.90 30.42
C ILE A 206 14.62 -0.49 29.85
N LYS A 207 14.56 0.54 30.70
CA LYS A 207 14.40 1.93 30.23
C LYS A 207 15.56 2.35 29.33
N GLU A 208 16.79 2.02 29.70
CA GLU A 208 17.99 2.31 28.89
C GLU A 208 18.02 1.54 27.56
N ILE A 209 17.39 0.37 27.48
CA ILE A 209 17.18 -0.38 26.23
C ILE A 209 16.06 0.25 25.39
N VAL A 210 14.98 0.74 26.02
CA VAL A 210 13.89 1.45 25.34
C VAL A 210 14.38 2.77 24.73
N GLU A 211 15.33 3.46 25.37
CA GLU A 211 15.97 4.67 24.82
C GLU A 211 16.69 4.37 23.49
N ILE A 212 17.29 3.19 23.31
CA ILE A 212 17.84 2.74 22.01
C ILE A 212 16.73 2.61 20.94
N GLY A 213 15.47 2.49 21.37
CA GLY A 213 14.26 2.57 20.55
C GLY A 213 14.12 3.87 19.74
N ASP A 214 14.70 4.98 20.19
CA ASP A 214 14.65 6.26 19.48
C ASP A 214 15.38 6.19 18.11
N ILE A 215 16.40 5.34 17.99
CA ILE A 215 17.08 5.06 16.73
C ILE A 215 16.13 4.36 15.74
N PHE A 216 15.27 3.47 16.25
CA PHE A 216 14.28 2.77 15.43
C PHE A 216 13.11 3.69 15.03
N ASP A 217 12.66 4.58 15.92
CA ASP A 217 11.64 5.60 15.59
C ASP A 217 12.15 6.51 14.46
N TYR A 218 13.42 6.93 14.53
CA TYR A 218 14.05 7.71 13.47
C TYR A 218 14.05 6.96 12.14
N LEU A 219 14.49 5.70 12.13
CA LEU A 219 14.47 4.86 10.93
C LEU A 219 13.06 4.72 10.35
N HIS A 220 12.07 4.49 11.20
CA HIS A 220 10.68 4.33 10.77
C HIS A 220 10.16 5.61 10.08
N LYS A 221 10.35 6.77 10.72
CA LYS A 221 9.96 8.08 10.17
C LYS A 221 10.71 8.40 8.87
N LEU A 222 11.99 8.06 8.81
CA LEU A 222 12.82 8.23 7.61
C LEU A 222 12.30 7.38 6.43
N ILE A 223 11.96 6.12 6.67
CA ILE A 223 11.38 5.23 5.65
C ILE A 223 10.04 5.80 5.16
N LEU A 224 9.17 6.22 6.08
CA LEU A 224 7.86 6.78 5.75
C LEU A 224 7.98 8.07 4.90
N LEU A 225 8.93 8.93 5.25
CA LEU A 225 9.24 10.14 4.48
C LEU A 225 9.72 9.78 3.06
N CYS A 226 10.63 8.82 2.92
CA CYS A 226 11.12 8.37 1.62
C CYS A 226 10.00 7.77 0.77
N GLN A 227 9.18 6.88 1.33
CA GLN A 227 8.03 6.28 0.64
C GLN A 227 7.04 7.34 0.15
N THR A 228 6.71 8.32 0.98
CA THR A 228 5.78 9.39 0.59
C THR A 228 6.36 10.26 -0.52
N LYS A 229 7.66 10.55 -0.47
CA LYS A 229 8.34 11.30 -1.54
C LYS A 229 8.41 10.53 -2.86
N ILE A 230 8.71 9.23 -2.82
CA ILE A 230 8.70 8.38 -4.01
C ILE A 230 7.31 8.41 -4.64
N LYS A 231 6.25 8.22 -3.84
CA LYS A 231 4.87 8.29 -4.30
C LYS A 231 4.55 9.66 -4.92
N TYR A 232 5.01 10.76 -4.31
CA TYR A 232 4.86 12.09 -4.89
C TYR A 232 5.55 12.18 -6.26
N TYR A 233 6.80 11.72 -6.41
CA TYR A 233 7.47 11.75 -7.72
C TYR A 233 6.77 10.87 -8.78
N GLU A 234 6.18 9.75 -8.38
CA GLU A 234 5.45 8.85 -9.28
C GLU A 234 4.08 9.38 -9.71
N GLN A 235 3.41 10.18 -8.88
CA GLN A 235 1.99 10.53 -9.07
C GLN A 235 1.74 12.03 -9.22
N ALA A 236 2.71 12.89 -8.91
CA ALA A 236 2.51 14.35 -8.88
C ALA A 236 2.00 14.94 -10.20
N TYR A 237 2.33 14.34 -11.35
CA TYR A 237 1.84 14.81 -12.65
C TYR A 237 0.32 14.67 -12.82
N LYS A 238 -0.34 13.86 -11.99
CA LYS A 238 -1.81 13.67 -11.99
C LYS A 238 -2.53 14.56 -10.99
N TYR A 239 -1.81 15.15 -10.03
CA TYR A 239 -2.43 15.90 -8.94
C TYR A 239 -2.91 17.28 -9.40
N ASN A 240 -4.10 17.63 -8.93
CA ASN A 240 -4.62 18.98 -8.99
C ASN A 240 -3.88 19.89 -8.01
N GLU A 241 -3.99 21.22 -8.16
CA GLU A 241 -3.26 22.18 -7.31
C GLU A 241 -3.58 22.04 -5.81
N GLU A 242 -4.81 21.67 -5.46
CA GLU A 242 -5.24 21.46 -4.07
C GLU A 242 -4.62 20.19 -3.48
N GLU A 243 -4.70 19.07 -4.21
CA GLU A 243 -4.11 17.78 -3.81
C GLU A 243 -2.58 17.89 -3.66
N GLU A 244 -1.94 18.65 -4.56
CA GLU A 244 -0.51 18.91 -4.49
C GLU A 244 -0.14 19.71 -3.24
N LYS A 245 -0.91 20.74 -2.89
CA LYS A 245 -0.67 21.53 -1.67
C LYS A 245 -0.83 20.67 -0.41
N GLU A 246 -1.84 19.82 -0.34
CA GLU A 246 -2.06 18.92 0.81
C GLU A 246 -0.90 17.95 0.99
N ILE A 247 -0.45 17.30 -0.08
CA ILE A 247 0.66 16.34 -0.03
C ILE A 247 1.97 17.05 0.32
N ILE A 248 2.22 18.25 -0.23
CA ILE A 248 3.40 19.05 0.13
C ILE A 248 3.37 19.45 1.62
N ASN A 249 2.22 19.87 2.14
CA ASN A 249 2.07 20.20 3.57
C ASN A 249 2.32 18.97 4.46
N SER A 250 1.83 17.81 4.07
CA SER A 250 2.09 16.54 4.76
C SER A 250 3.58 16.18 4.76
N ILE A 251 4.25 16.29 3.60
CA ILE A 251 5.69 16.06 3.48
C ILE A 251 6.49 17.05 4.33
N GLN A 252 6.09 18.33 4.37
CA GLN A 252 6.73 19.33 5.25
C GLN A 252 6.60 18.99 6.73
N TYR A 253 5.43 18.50 7.15
CA TYR A 253 5.21 18.02 8.51
C TYR A 253 6.10 16.81 8.83
N MET A 254 6.12 15.80 7.95
CA MET A 254 6.98 14.62 8.11
C MET A 254 8.48 14.97 8.14
N ILE A 255 8.93 15.96 7.35
CA ILE A 255 10.31 16.46 7.40
C ILE A 255 10.64 17.03 8.78
N LYS A 256 9.74 17.82 9.38
CA LYS A 256 9.95 18.38 10.73
C LYS A 256 10.03 17.27 11.78
N GLU A 257 9.08 16.34 11.78
CA GLU A 257 9.06 15.20 12.70
C GLU A 257 10.31 14.32 12.57
N THR A 258 10.75 14.05 11.34
CA THR A 258 11.94 13.24 11.07
C THR A 258 13.21 13.93 11.56
N LYS A 259 13.32 15.27 11.46
CA LYS A 259 14.46 16.02 12.02
C LYS A 259 14.52 16.00 13.55
N ILE A 260 13.36 16.04 14.22
CA ILE A 260 13.28 15.94 15.68
C ILE A 260 13.72 14.54 16.11
N SER A 261 13.17 13.51 15.46
CA SER A 261 13.53 12.12 15.74
C SER A 261 15.01 11.84 15.44
N GLU A 262 15.58 12.44 14.39
CA GLU A 262 17.02 12.38 14.10
C GLU A 262 17.85 12.96 15.25
N ALA A 263 17.46 14.13 15.79
CA ALA A 263 18.18 14.75 16.90
C ALA A 263 18.15 13.87 18.16
N HIS A 264 16.99 13.28 18.48
CA HIS A 264 16.87 12.33 19.59
C HIS A 264 17.70 11.07 19.38
N ALA A 265 17.64 10.49 18.18
CA ALA A 265 18.42 9.32 17.82
C ALA A 265 19.93 9.59 17.90
N ARG A 266 20.40 10.78 17.51
CA ARG A 266 21.80 11.22 17.67
C ARG A 266 22.20 11.38 19.13
N ILE A 267 21.35 11.99 19.97
CA ILE A 267 21.61 12.15 21.41
C ILE A 267 21.71 10.77 22.07
N CYS A 268 20.75 9.89 21.77
CA CYS A 268 20.71 8.50 22.20
C CYS A 268 22.01 7.78 21.80
N TYR A 269 22.39 7.88 20.53
CA TYR A 269 23.62 7.32 19.99
C TYR A 269 24.87 7.75 20.78
N ILE A 270 25.08 9.06 20.96
CA ILE A 270 26.23 9.62 21.68
C ILE A 270 26.24 9.15 23.14
N THR A 271 25.07 9.16 23.78
CA THR A 271 24.91 8.77 25.19
C THR A 271 25.31 7.32 25.40
N HIS A 272 24.78 6.41 24.57
CA HIS A 272 25.10 4.99 24.66
C HIS A 272 26.54 4.68 24.27
N ARG A 273 27.11 5.37 23.29
CA ARG A 273 28.53 5.23 22.92
C ARG A 273 29.45 5.66 24.07
N SER A 274 29.07 6.73 24.78
CA SER A 274 29.80 7.22 25.97
C SER A 274 29.72 6.23 27.13
N LYS A 275 28.53 5.66 27.41
CA LYS A 275 28.35 4.61 28.44
C LYS A 275 29.16 3.34 28.11
N ILE A 276 29.18 2.91 26.85
CA ILE A 276 30.01 1.79 26.39
C ILE A 276 31.49 2.08 26.64
N LEU A 277 31.96 3.30 26.38
CA LEU A 277 33.34 3.70 26.65
C LEU A 277 33.65 3.65 28.15
N GLU A 278 32.75 4.14 29.00
CA GLU A 278 32.88 4.09 30.46
C GLU A 278 32.95 2.64 30.99
N GLU A 279 32.08 1.76 30.51
CA GLU A 279 32.12 0.33 30.87
C GLU A 279 33.40 -0.35 30.40
N ARG A 280 33.96 0.06 29.25
CA ARG A 280 35.30 -0.41 28.82
C ARG A 280 36.37 0.07 29.78
N LEU A 281 36.40 1.36 30.10
CA LEU A 281 37.42 1.93 30.99
C LEU A 281 37.36 1.30 32.38
N THR A 282 36.17 1.07 32.92
CA THR A 282 35.99 0.37 34.20
C THR A 282 36.46 -1.09 34.14
N TYR A 283 36.23 -1.80 33.04
CA TYR A 283 36.81 -3.12 32.82
C TYR A 283 38.35 -3.07 32.85
N TYR A 284 38.98 -2.15 32.10
CA TYR A 284 40.45 -2.03 32.06
C TYR A 284 41.07 -1.66 33.40
N THR A 285 40.39 -0.86 34.22
CA THR A 285 40.90 -0.37 35.51
C THR A 285 40.61 -1.30 36.68
N THR A 286 39.44 -1.94 36.70
CA THR A 286 38.96 -2.72 37.86
C THR A 286 38.70 -4.19 37.56
N HIS A 287 38.86 -4.63 36.31
CA HIS A 287 38.53 -5.99 35.83
C HIS A 287 37.07 -6.40 36.11
N LYS A 288 36.18 -5.43 36.29
CA LYS A 288 34.74 -5.67 36.48
C LYS A 288 34.13 -6.19 35.17
N ILE A 289 33.45 -7.33 35.23
CA ILE A 289 32.78 -7.95 34.08
C ILE A 289 31.76 -6.96 33.48
N PRO A 290 31.72 -6.78 32.13
CA PRO A 290 30.76 -5.89 31.49
C PRO A 290 29.31 -6.34 31.71
N SER A 291 28.38 -5.39 31.75
CA SER A 291 26.96 -5.68 31.96
C SER A 291 26.29 -6.34 30.74
N ASP A 292 25.13 -6.98 30.91
CA ASP A 292 24.34 -7.49 29.77
C ASP A 292 23.93 -6.36 28.80
N TYR A 293 23.70 -5.17 29.35
CA TYR A 293 23.44 -3.95 28.59
C TYR A 293 24.59 -3.59 27.66
N PHE A 294 25.85 -3.71 28.11
CA PHE A 294 27.03 -3.46 27.28
C PHE A 294 27.02 -4.28 26.00
N TYR A 295 26.72 -5.58 26.10
CA TYR A 295 26.67 -6.48 24.95
C TYR A 295 25.53 -6.13 23.99
N PHE A 296 24.35 -5.84 24.54
CA PHE A 296 23.19 -5.41 23.77
C PHE A 296 23.44 -4.09 23.03
N ALA A 297 23.93 -3.08 23.73
CA ALA A 297 24.20 -1.75 23.19
C ALA A 297 25.33 -1.81 22.14
N CYS A 298 26.41 -2.54 22.41
CA CYS A 298 27.49 -2.74 21.43
C CYS A 298 26.99 -3.41 20.15
N THR A 299 26.17 -4.46 20.26
CA THR A 299 25.64 -5.19 19.10
C THR A 299 24.69 -4.31 18.29
N THR A 300 23.80 -3.59 18.98
CA THR A 300 22.79 -2.74 18.34
C THR A 300 23.42 -1.54 17.66
N LEU A 301 24.31 -0.82 18.36
CA LEU A 301 25.05 0.30 17.77
C LEU A 301 26.00 -0.14 16.66
N ARG A 302 26.58 -1.35 16.71
CA ARG A 302 27.38 -1.88 15.59
C ARG A 302 26.53 -2.14 14.35
N ARG A 303 25.30 -2.65 14.51
CA ARG A 303 24.37 -2.90 13.39
C ARG A 303 23.74 -1.62 12.84
N LEU A 304 23.56 -0.61 13.68
CA LEU A 304 22.88 0.65 13.33
C LEU A 304 23.85 1.83 13.16
N GLY A 305 25.14 1.65 13.42
CA GLY A 305 26.15 2.71 13.40
C GLY A 305 26.31 3.37 12.02
N TRP A 306 26.04 2.63 10.95
CA TRP A 306 26.02 3.17 9.59
C TRP A 306 25.03 4.33 9.41
N ILE A 307 23.93 4.35 10.19
CA ILE A 307 22.94 5.44 10.18
C ILE A 307 23.58 6.76 10.59
N PHE A 308 24.59 6.73 11.47
CA PHE A 308 25.29 7.91 11.98
C PHE A 308 26.68 8.07 11.38
N GLY A 309 27.03 7.29 10.34
CA GLY A 309 28.31 7.40 9.67
C GLY A 309 29.45 6.57 10.27
N GLU A 310 29.19 5.74 11.29
CA GLU A 310 30.19 4.79 11.76
C GLU A 310 30.24 3.57 10.83
N ILE A 311 31.25 3.56 9.95
CA ILE A 311 31.71 2.35 9.26
C ILE A 311 33.06 1.99 9.89
N GLU A 312 33.04 1.18 10.96
CA GLU A 312 34.27 0.49 11.36
C GLU A 312 34.64 -0.48 10.22
N ILE A 313 35.56 -0.06 9.35
CA ILE A 313 36.27 -0.99 8.46
C ILE A 313 37.13 -1.83 9.40
N LEU A 314 36.61 -2.98 9.80
CA LEU A 314 37.41 -4.03 10.42
C LEU A 314 38.38 -4.53 9.34
N SER A 315 39.54 -3.89 9.23
CA SER A 315 40.72 -4.58 8.72
C SER A 315 40.93 -5.80 9.63
N SER A 316 41.07 -6.98 9.04
CA SER A 316 41.39 -8.18 9.80
C SER A 316 42.70 -7.92 10.54
N LEU A 317 42.67 -7.74 11.86
CA LEU A 317 43.89 -7.65 12.64
C LEU A 317 44.66 -8.96 12.46
N ASN A 318 45.90 -8.82 11.99
CA ASN A 318 46.87 -9.90 11.82
C ASN A 318 46.84 -10.88 13.00
N HIS A 319 46.78 -12.17 12.69
CA HIS A 319 46.60 -13.32 13.58
C HIS A 319 47.66 -13.54 14.68
N ASN A 320 48.57 -12.61 14.94
CA ASN A 320 49.72 -12.86 15.80
C ASN A 320 49.88 -11.82 16.92
N GLN A 321 48.91 -11.71 17.84
CA GLN A 321 49.16 -11.18 19.20
C GLN A 321 48.24 -11.87 20.22
N ASN A 322 48.83 -12.56 21.19
CA ASN A 322 48.15 -13.37 22.23
C ASN A 322 47.38 -12.54 23.29
N ASN A 323 46.98 -11.30 23.00
CA ASN A 323 46.18 -10.45 23.89
C ASN A 323 44.98 -9.81 23.15
N VAL A 324 44.34 -10.56 22.25
CA VAL A 324 43.11 -10.09 21.60
C VAL A 324 41.92 -10.42 22.48
N TYR A 325 41.29 -9.36 22.98
CA TYR A 325 40.00 -9.36 23.65
C TYR A 325 38.97 -10.29 22.97
N SER A 326 38.55 -11.35 23.67
CA SER A 326 37.41 -12.21 23.27
C SER A 326 36.05 -11.49 23.37
N ILE A 327 36.00 -10.27 23.92
CA ILE A 327 34.75 -9.47 24.02
C ILE A 327 34.19 -9.10 22.61
N TYR A 328 35.03 -9.19 21.57
CA TYR A 328 34.61 -9.01 20.18
C TYR A 328 34.43 -10.32 19.39
N SER A 329 34.60 -11.49 20.01
CA SER A 329 34.49 -12.79 19.34
C SER A 329 33.07 -13.34 19.29
N TYR A 330 32.03 -12.50 19.29
CA TYR A 330 30.73 -12.94 18.78
C TYR A 330 30.83 -12.96 17.26
N VAL A 331 31.22 -14.13 16.76
CA VAL A 331 31.19 -14.49 15.35
C VAL A 331 29.72 -14.59 14.96
N ASP A 332 29.12 -13.45 14.65
CA ASP A 332 27.93 -13.43 13.81
C ASP A 332 28.42 -13.93 12.45
N ASN A 333 28.04 -15.16 12.08
CA ASN A 333 28.19 -15.70 10.71
C ASN A 333 27.33 -14.85 9.76
N MET A 334 27.73 -13.60 9.54
CA MET A 334 27.05 -12.60 8.72
C MET A 334 27.79 -12.43 7.40
N ASN A 335 28.06 -13.54 6.72
CA ASN A 335 28.33 -13.54 5.27
C ASN A 335 27.07 -13.16 4.46
N VAL A 336 26.02 -12.65 5.09
CA VAL A 336 24.77 -12.27 4.45
C VAL A 336 24.28 -10.93 5.02
N ILE A 337 25.04 -9.86 4.81
CA ILE A 337 24.41 -8.54 4.58
C ILE A 337 24.50 -8.31 3.07
N PRO A 338 23.46 -8.67 2.30
CA PRO A 338 23.49 -8.61 0.85
C PRO A 338 23.19 -7.18 0.37
N MET A 339 24.00 -6.20 0.79
CA MET A 339 24.01 -4.82 0.23
C MET A 339 25.37 -4.16 0.49
N ARG A 340 26.46 -4.83 0.10
CA ARG A 340 27.81 -4.24 0.10
C ARG A 340 28.06 -3.27 -1.07
N GLU A 341 27.09 -3.09 -1.95
CA GLU A 341 27.19 -2.11 -3.02
C GLU A 341 26.38 -0.86 -2.63
N GLN A 342 27.13 0.16 -2.20
CA GLN A 342 26.70 1.55 -2.02
C GLN A 342 25.79 1.85 -0.82
N ILE A 343 26.30 1.67 0.41
CA ILE A 343 25.80 2.40 1.57
C ILE A 343 26.39 3.81 1.50
N PHE A 344 25.56 4.81 1.22
CA PHE A 344 25.97 6.20 1.12
C PHE A 344 26.05 6.84 2.52
N PHE A 345 27.12 7.61 2.70
CA PHE A 345 27.60 8.11 3.98
C PHE A 345 26.60 9.05 4.69
N ASN A 346 26.46 8.87 6.01
CA ASN A 346 26.37 10.04 6.89
C ASN A 346 27.82 10.42 7.19
N GLU A 347 28.28 11.58 6.73
CA GLU A 347 29.59 12.08 7.19
C GLU A 347 29.48 12.44 8.68
N GLY A 348 30.57 12.23 9.42
CA GLY A 348 30.57 12.02 10.87
C GLY A 348 29.93 13.08 11.77
N LEU A 349 29.98 12.80 13.07
CA LEU A 349 29.40 13.58 14.19
C LEU A 349 29.74 15.09 14.21
N GLU A 350 30.77 15.52 13.48
CA GLU A 350 31.25 16.91 13.44
C GLU A 350 30.89 17.60 12.12
N GLY A 351 29.72 18.26 12.08
CA GLY A 351 29.52 19.47 11.25
C GLY A 351 28.99 19.31 9.81
N ARG A 352 27.65 19.18 9.67
CA ARG A 352 26.77 19.43 8.49
C ARG A 352 27.02 18.57 7.23
N ASN A 353 26.07 18.25 6.33
CA ASN A 353 24.66 18.63 6.06
C ASN A 353 23.80 17.34 5.99
N ASN A 354 22.52 17.42 6.38
CA ASN A 354 21.38 16.54 6.05
C ASN A 354 21.69 15.16 5.45
N TYR A 355 21.18 14.08 6.06
CA TYR A 355 21.26 12.70 5.56
C TYR A 355 21.04 12.61 4.03
N LYS A 356 22.05 12.12 3.30
CA LYS A 356 22.04 11.92 1.84
C LYS A 356 22.15 10.44 1.52
N ILE A 357 21.05 9.81 1.10
CA ILE A 357 21.10 8.43 0.58
C ILE A 357 21.78 8.40 -0.81
N VAL A 358 21.82 9.51 -1.54
CA VAL A 358 22.46 9.61 -2.86
C VAL A 358 23.20 10.96 -2.91
N ASN A 359 24.39 10.99 -3.53
CA ASN A 359 25.09 12.25 -3.78
C ASN A 359 24.13 13.26 -4.43
N ASP A 360 24.10 14.48 -3.88
CA ASP A 360 23.26 15.61 -4.32
C ASP A 360 21.73 15.50 -4.08
N VAL A 361 21.24 14.44 -3.42
CA VAL A 361 19.82 14.30 -3.05
C VAL A 361 19.62 14.46 -1.54
N ASP A 362 19.15 15.64 -1.13
CA ASP A 362 18.83 15.94 0.26
C ASP A 362 17.41 15.46 0.62
N ILE A 363 17.31 14.51 1.56
CA ILE A 363 16.05 13.90 2.01
C ILE A 363 15.15 14.88 2.76
N TYR A 364 15.65 16.03 3.19
CA TYR A 364 14.85 17.08 3.81
C TYR A 364 14.45 18.20 2.85
N THR A 365 14.80 18.10 1.56
CA THR A 365 14.30 19.06 0.56
C THR A 365 12.84 18.81 0.22
N ILE A 366 12.07 19.86 -0.03
CA ILE A 366 10.70 19.72 -0.54
C ILE A 366 10.80 19.17 -1.97
N PRO A 367 10.10 18.07 -2.32
CA PRO A 367 10.15 17.53 -3.66
C PRO A 367 9.54 18.54 -4.64
N ARG A 368 10.14 18.65 -5.81
CA ARG A 368 9.62 19.48 -6.92
C ARG A 368 8.84 18.60 -7.87
N LYS A 369 7.70 19.09 -8.35
CA LYS A 369 6.90 18.43 -9.38
C LYS A 369 7.76 18.14 -10.61
N MET A 370 7.94 16.86 -10.91
CA MET A 370 8.65 16.43 -12.10
C MET A 370 7.68 16.33 -13.28
N CYS A 371 8.13 16.79 -14.45
CA CYS A 371 7.39 16.60 -15.69
C CYS A 371 7.68 15.19 -16.22
N PRO A 372 6.66 14.43 -16.68
CA PRO A 372 6.88 13.14 -17.32
C PRO A 372 7.93 13.24 -18.44
N TYR A 373 8.83 12.26 -18.53
CA TYR A 373 9.94 12.27 -19.50
C TYR A 373 9.48 12.53 -20.94
N GLN A 374 8.34 11.96 -21.33
CA GLN A 374 7.74 12.17 -22.66
C GLN A 374 7.39 13.64 -22.93
N GLN A 375 6.82 14.33 -21.93
CA GLN A 375 6.48 15.76 -22.05
C GLN A 375 7.74 16.63 -22.06
N MET A 376 8.74 16.31 -21.23
CA MET A 376 10.05 16.96 -21.26
C MET A 376 10.69 16.85 -22.65
N GLN A 377 10.70 15.66 -23.24
CA GLN A 377 11.26 15.40 -24.57
C GLN A 377 10.49 16.16 -25.66
N LEU A 378 9.16 16.26 -25.57
CA LEU A 378 8.36 17.07 -26.48
C LEU A 378 8.68 18.57 -26.35
N CYS A 379 8.83 19.08 -25.13
CA CYS A 379 9.23 20.46 -24.89
C CYS A 379 10.65 20.74 -25.39
N GLU A 380 11.59 19.83 -25.17
CA GLU A 380 12.97 19.93 -25.65
C GLU A 380 13.03 19.91 -27.19
N ASN A 381 12.23 19.05 -27.83
CA ASN A 381 12.09 19.03 -29.28
C ASN A 381 11.48 20.34 -29.82
N LYS A 382 10.44 20.87 -29.18
CA LYS A 382 9.85 22.18 -29.53
C LYS A 382 10.87 23.31 -29.37
N TYR A 383 11.61 23.33 -28.26
CA TYR A 383 12.66 24.32 -28.01
C TYR A 383 13.78 24.23 -29.06
N ASN A 384 14.28 23.03 -29.36
CA ASN A 384 15.30 22.81 -30.37
C ASN A 384 14.82 23.24 -31.77
N TYR A 385 13.55 22.96 -32.11
CA TYR A 385 12.94 23.42 -33.34
C TYR A 385 12.89 24.96 -33.43
N ILE A 386 12.45 25.63 -32.36
CA ILE A 386 12.41 27.10 -32.28
C ILE A 386 13.83 27.67 -32.39
N LYS A 387 14.81 27.07 -31.71
CA LYS A 387 16.22 27.48 -31.74
C LYS A 387 16.82 27.36 -33.14
N ILE A 388 16.51 26.28 -33.87
CA ILE A 388 16.93 26.11 -35.27
C ILE A 388 16.31 27.20 -36.15
N LYS A 389 14.99 27.41 -36.06
CA LYS A 389 14.30 28.47 -36.81
C LYS A 389 14.85 29.86 -36.51
N LEU A 390 15.14 30.15 -35.25
CA LEU A 390 15.69 31.43 -34.82
C LEU A 390 17.12 31.62 -35.36
N ASN A 391 17.93 30.56 -35.42
CA ASN A 391 19.24 30.60 -36.06
C ASN A 391 19.14 30.81 -37.57
N ASP A 392 18.17 30.18 -38.24
CA ASP A 392 17.94 30.35 -39.68
C ASP A 392 17.44 31.77 -40.00
N LEU A 393 16.53 32.31 -39.21
CA LEU A 393 16.10 33.71 -39.28
C LEU A 393 17.27 34.68 -39.06
N LYS A 394 18.15 34.43 -38.08
CA LYS A 394 19.37 35.21 -37.88
C LYS A 394 20.31 35.15 -39.07
N LYS A 395 20.45 33.97 -39.70
CA LYS A 395 21.27 33.81 -40.93
C LYS A 395 20.66 34.58 -42.10
N ASP A 396 19.36 34.44 -42.34
CA ASP A 396 18.65 35.15 -43.42
C ASP A 396 18.71 36.68 -43.19
N PHE A 397 18.55 37.15 -41.95
CA PHE A 397 18.72 38.56 -41.60
C PHE A 397 20.17 39.05 -41.78
N ASN A 398 21.17 38.24 -41.45
CA ASN A 398 22.58 38.57 -41.66
C ASN A 398 22.95 38.61 -43.16
N ILE A 399 22.35 37.76 -43.99
CA ILE A 399 22.49 37.81 -45.46
C ILE A 399 21.88 39.12 -46.00
N PHE A 400 20.75 39.54 -45.46
CA PHE A 400 20.11 40.81 -45.80
C PHE A 400 20.95 42.03 -45.38
N LYS A 401 21.49 42.03 -44.16
CA LYS A 401 22.31 43.13 -43.62
C LYS A 401 23.63 43.33 -44.39
N LYS A 402 24.16 42.27 -45.03
CA LYS A 402 25.37 42.37 -45.87
C LYS A 402 25.06 43.01 -47.23
N LYS A 403 25.39 44.30 -47.35
CA LYS A 403 25.25 45.06 -48.61
C LYS A 403 26.17 44.55 -49.73
N THR A 404 27.33 43.99 -49.40
CA THR A 404 28.32 43.45 -50.37
C THR A 404 28.60 41.96 -50.16
N LYS A 405 28.96 41.27 -51.26
CA LYS A 405 29.29 39.83 -51.31
C LYS A 405 30.47 39.53 -50.37
N PRO A 406 30.45 38.45 -49.56
CA PRO A 406 31.57 38.10 -48.70
C PRO A 406 32.83 37.82 -49.55
N GLN A 407 33.96 38.47 -49.22
CA GLN A 407 35.17 38.52 -50.05
C GLN A 407 35.87 37.16 -50.27
N ASN A 408 35.48 36.10 -49.56
CA ASN A 408 36.05 34.75 -49.72
C ASN A 408 35.26 33.86 -50.70
N ALA A 409 34.40 34.42 -51.56
CA ALA A 409 33.54 33.66 -52.46
C ALA A 409 33.98 33.77 -53.93
N SER A 410 35.10 33.14 -54.29
CA SER A 410 35.39 32.77 -55.69
C SER A 410 34.49 31.63 -56.21
N ILE A 411 33.55 31.13 -55.39
CA ILE A 411 32.76 29.91 -55.64
C ILE A 411 31.28 30.20 -55.94
N ILE A 412 30.75 31.38 -55.60
CA ILE A 412 29.32 31.71 -55.77
C ILE A 412 29.19 32.77 -56.86
N SER A 413 28.46 32.50 -57.94
CA SER A 413 28.25 33.47 -59.02
C SER A 413 27.35 34.63 -58.56
N ASP A 414 27.40 35.78 -59.25
CA ASP A 414 26.59 36.95 -58.88
C ASP A 414 25.08 36.68 -59.05
N LEU A 415 24.72 35.81 -60.01
CA LEU A 415 23.36 35.32 -60.19
C LEU A 415 22.91 34.48 -58.98
N GLN A 416 23.76 33.55 -58.52
CA GLN A 416 23.47 32.72 -57.34
C GLN A 416 23.33 33.56 -56.07
N TRP A 417 24.13 34.63 -55.93
CA TRP A 417 24.03 35.53 -54.78
C TRP A 417 22.73 36.36 -54.80
N ALA A 418 22.31 36.84 -55.98
CA ALA A 418 21.05 37.54 -56.15
C ALA A 418 19.85 36.62 -55.85
N ASP A 419 19.89 35.37 -56.31
CA ASP A 419 18.86 34.38 -56.02
C ASP A 419 18.82 33.99 -54.54
N MET A 420 19.98 33.87 -53.88
CA MET A 420 20.06 33.64 -52.43
C MET A 420 19.45 34.79 -51.63
N LYS A 421 19.69 36.05 -52.02
CA LYS A 421 19.06 37.23 -51.39
C LYS A 421 17.56 37.27 -51.62
N LYS A 422 17.11 37.00 -52.84
CA LYS A 422 15.68 36.94 -53.19
C LYS A 422 14.94 35.85 -52.42
N ASN A 423 15.53 34.66 -52.31
CA ASN A 423 14.96 33.55 -51.57
C ASN A 423 14.94 33.81 -50.05
N ALA A 424 15.98 34.45 -49.49
CA ALA A 424 15.96 34.88 -48.09
C ALA A 424 14.87 35.92 -47.82
N TYR A 425 14.66 36.86 -48.75
CA TYR A 425 13.60 37.88 -48.66
C TYR A 425 12.21 37.24 -48.65
N GLN A 426 11.92 36.35 -49.60
CA GLN A 426 10.63 35.64 -49.67
C GLN A 426 10.37 34.78 -48.42
N ARG A 427 11.41 34.16 -47.84
CA ARG A 427 11.27 33.41 -46.58
C ARG A 427 10.99 34.31 -45.40
N LEU A 428 11.65 35.46 -45.29
CA LEU A 428 11.40 36.44 -44.24
C LEU A 428 9.99 37.02 -44.33
N GLU A 429 9.57 37.46 -45.51
CA GLU A 429 8.24 38.00 -45.78
C GLU A 429 7.14 36.99 -45.46
N ARG A 430 7.30 35.74 -45.89
CA ARG A 430 6.36 34.66 -45.56
C ARG A 430 6.30 34.37 -44.06
N ASN A 431 7.42 34.45 -43.34
CA ASN A 431 7.45 34.25 -41.90
C ASN A 431 6.83 35.43 -41.13
N ILE A 432 6.96 36.67 -41.61
CA ILE A 432 6.31 37.85 -41.03
C ILE A 432 4.79 37.75 -41.17
N LEU A 433 4.29 37.41 -42.37
CA LEU A 433 2.87 37.19 -42.61
C LEU A 433 2.28 36.08 -41.73
N LEU A 434 3.05 35.02 -41.45
CA LEU A 434 2.63 33.94 -40.56
C LEU A 434 2.61 34.34 -39.07
N ILE A 435 3.40 35.35 -38.68
CA ILE A 435 3.38 35.90 -37.32
C ILE A 435 2.19 36.86 -37.18
N GLU A 436 1.97 37.75 -38.15
CA GLU A 436 0.82 38.68 -38.16
C GLU A 436 -0.51 37.92 -38.07
N LYS A 437 -0.64 36.84 -38.85
CA LYS A 437 -1.85 35.99 -38.82
C LYS A 437 -2.09 35.30 -37.47
N LYS A 438 -1.03 35.00 -36.72
CA LYS A 438 -1.15 34.37 -35.40
C LYS A 438 -1.48 35.37 -34.29
N VAL A 439 -1.08 36.64 -34.47
CA VAL A 439 -1.43 37.71 -33.52
C VAL A 439 -2.92 38.06 -33.66
N GLU A 440 -3.45 38.09 -34.88
CA GLU A 440 -4.90 38.23 -35.12
C GLU A 440 -5.72 37.09 -34.47
N ASP A 441 -5.25 35.85 -34.56
CA ASP A 441 -5.92 34.69 -33.94
C ASP A 441 -5.84 34.69 -32.39
N GLU A 442 -4.82 35.32 -31.77
CA GLU A 442 -4.70 35.44 -30.30
C GLU A 442 -5.52 36.63 -29.73
N ASP A 443 -5.67 37.72 -30.49
CA ASP A 443 -6.54 38.85 -30.12
C ASP A 443 -8.04 38.46 -30.15
N ASP A 444 -8.44 37.56 -31.06
CA ASP A 444 -9.81 37.01 -31.11
C ASP A 444 -10.12 36.04 -29.93
N LEU A 445 -9.10 35.42 -29.32
CA LEU A 445 -9.23 34.56 -28.15
C LEU A 445 -9.39 35.35 -26.84
N GLN A 446 -8.77 36.52 -26.71
CA GLN A 446 -8.94 37.38 -25.53
C GLN A 446 -10.33 38.04 -25.46
N VAL A 447 -11.00 38.25 -26.60
CA VAL A 447 -12.37 38.78 -26.63
C VAL A 447 -13.41 37.73 -26.21
N HIS A 448 -13.10 36.44 -26.35
CA HIS A 448 -14.01 35.35 -25.98
C HIS A 448 -13.89 34.86 -24.52
N GLU A 449 -12.84 35.20 -23.78
CA GLU A 449 -12.74 34.95 -22.33
C GLU A 449 -13.25 36.11 -21.46
N MET A 450 -13.80 37.16 -22.09
CA MET A 450 -14.35 38.34 -21.41
C MET A 450 -15.88 38.51 -21.54
N TYR A 451 -16.61 37.45 -21.91
CA TYR A 451 -18.07 37.40 -21.91
C TYR A 451 -18.64 36.14 -21.23
#